data_AF-A0A3C0GU39-F1
#
_entry.id   AF-A0A3C0GU39-F1
#
_cell.length_a   1.000
_cell.length_b   1.000
_cell.length_c   1.000
_cell.angle_alpha   90.00
_cell.angle_beta   90.00
_cell.angle_gamma   90.00
#
_symmetry.space_group_name_H-M   'P 1'
#
loop_
_entity.id
_entity.type
_entity.pdbx_description
1 polymer ?
#
loop_
_entity_poly.entity_id
_entity_poly.type
_entity_poly.pdbx_seq_one_letter_code
_entity_poly.pdbx_strand_id
1 'polypeptide(L)'
;VQEIEQAYELLAPMLGVGLASTLFAVALLASGINSTVTATLAGQIVMEGFLRLRIAPWARRLITRGIAIVPVVIVTAVYGEQGTARLLVLSQVLLSMQLPFAVVPLVRFVSDKAKMGALVAPRWLIALSWVIAAVILVLNLKLLLDTFSA
;
A
#
# COMPACT_ATOMS: atom_id res chain seq x y z
N VAL A 1 -3.99 -16.63 1.37
CA VAL A 1 -2.61 -16.78 0.85
C VAL A 1 -2.61 -17.65 -0.42
N GLN A 2 -3.54 -17.42 -1.35
CA GLN A 2 -3.71 -18.29 -2.53
C GLN A 2 -3.31 -17.62 -3.86
N GLU A 3 -3.03 -16.32 -3.88
CA GLU A 3 -2.96 -15.57 -5.14
C GLU A 3 -1.66 -15.76 -5.95
N ILE A 4 -0.51 -15.95 -5.30
CA ILE A 4 0.79 -16.02 -6.00
C ILE A 4 0.97 -17.37 -6.72
N GLU A 5 0.58 -18.47 -6.06
CA GLU A 5 0.65 -19.82 -6.62
C GLU A 5 -0.40 -20.03 -7.71
N GLN A 6 -1.62 -19.52 -7.52
CA GLN A 6 -2.69 -19.56 -8.54
C GLN A 6 -2.35 -18.72 -9.78
N ALA A 7 -1.68 -17.56 -9.64
CA ALA A 7 -1.24 -16.77 -10.79
C ALA A 7 -0.24 -17.54 -11.68
N TYR A 8 0.64 -18.35 -11.07
CA TYR A 8 1.57 -19.21 -11.79
C TYR A 8 0.85 -20.35 -12.55
N GLU A 9 -0.09 -21.03 -11.89
CA GLU A 9 -0.89 -22.10 -12.53
C GLU A 9 -1.75 -21.59 -13.69
N LEU A 10 -2.29 -20.37 -13.59
CA LEU A 10 -3.09 -19.76 -14.64
C LEU A 10 -2.27 -19.31 -15.86
N LEU A 11 -0.98 -19.01 -15.69
CA LEU A 11 -0.06 -18.61 -16.77
C LEU A 11 0.57 -19.80 -17.51
N ALA A 12 0.72 -20.95 -16.84
CA ALA A 12 1.29 -22.17 -17.40
C ALA A 12 0.62 -22.66 -18.71
N PRO A 13 -0.73 -22.68 -18.85
CA PRO A 13 -1.38 -23.16 -20.07
C PRO A 13 -1.31 -22.17 -21.25
N MET A 14 -1.06 -20.86 -21.03
CA MET A 14 -1.07 -19.85 -22.10
C MET A 14 0.32 -19.54 -22.69
N LEU A 15 1.41 -19.78 -21.95
CA LEU A 15 2.76 -19.33 -22.33
C LEU A 15 3.81 -20.45 -22.44
N GLY A 16 3.48 -21.68 -22.00
CA GLY A 16 4.46 -22.75 -21.85
C GLY A 16 5.29 -22.60 -20.57
N VAL A 17 5.45 -23.70 -19.83
CA VAL A 17 5.91 -23.75 -18.42
C VAL A 17 7.27 -23.05 -18.18
N GLY A 18 8.16 -23.01 -19.17
CA GLY A 18 9.49 -22.39 -19.06
C GLY A 18 9.53 -20.87 -19.26
N LEU A 19 8.71 -20.31 -20.16
CA LEU A 19 8.65 -18.85 -20.40
C LEU A 19 7.80 -18.14 -19.35
N ALA A 20 6.73 -18.79 -18.88
CA ALA A 20 5.86 -18.24 -17.83
C ALA A 20 6.62 -17.98 -16.52
N SER A 21 7.49 -18.91 -16.10
CA SER A 21 8.24 -18.80 -14.83
C SER A 21 9.27 -17.67 -14.85
N THR A 22 10.00 -17.50 -15.96
CA THR A 22 11.00 -16.43 -16.10
C THR A 22 10.34 -15.06 -16.17
N LEU A 23 9.26 -14.91 -16.96
CA LEU A 23 8.49 -13.67 -17.01
C LEU A 23 7.86 -13.31 -15.67
N PHE A 24 7.31 -14.30 -14.96
CA PHE A 24 6.75 -14.09 -13.63
C PHE A 24 7.82 -13.65 -12.62
N ALA A 25 8.99 -14.31 -12.61
CA ALA A 25 10.10 -13.93 -11.74
C ALA A 25 10.60 -12.50 -12.01
N VAL A 26 10.73 -12.13 -13.30
CA VAL A 26 11.11 -10.76 -13.70
C VAL A 26 10.04 -9.75 -13.28
N ALA A 27 8.75 -10.05 -13.48
CA ALA A 27 7.65 -9.18 -13.08
C ALA A 27 7.60 -8.99 -11.55
N LEU A 28 7.81 -10.05 -10.78
CA LEU A 28 7.85 -10.00 -9.32
C LEU A 28 9.03 -9.16 -8.82
N LEU A 29 10.22 -9.35 -9.41
CA LEU A 29 11.40 -8.55 -9.10
C LEU A 29 11.17 -7.05 -9.44
N ALA A 30 10.65 -6.77 -10.63
CA ALA A 30 10.37 -5.41 -11.09
C ALA A 30 9.34 -4.71 -10.18
N SER A 31 8.27 -5.42 -9.80
CA SER A 31 7.26 -4.92 -8.85
C SER A 31 7.87 -4.56 -7.48
N GLY A 32 8.75 -5.41 -6.95
CA GLY A 32 9.44 -5.17 -5.68
C GLY A 32 10.39 -3.96 -5.71
N ILE A 33 11.11 -3.76 -6.82
CA ILE A 33 11.99 -2.61 -7.01
C ILE A 33 11.18 -1.31 -7.07
N ASN A 34 10.10 -1.29 -7.85
CA ASN A 34 9.23 -0.12 -7.98
C ASN A 34 8.63 0.28 -6.63
N SER A 35 8.07 -0.68 -5.90
CA SER A 35 7.50 -0.46 -4.56
C SER A 35 8.52 0.15 -3.58
N THR A 36 9.77 -0.32 -3.60
CA THR A 36 10.83 0.19 -2.71
C THR A 36 11.19 1.65 -3.02
N VAL A 37 11.26 2.03 -4.30
CA VAL A 37 11.57 3.41 -4.68
C VAL A 37 10.46 4.35 -4.26
N THR A 38 9.20 4.01 -4.57
CA THR A 38 8.03 4.80 -4.17
C THR A 38 7.95 4.94 -2.65
N ALA A 39 8.19 3.86 -1.89
CA ALA A 39 8.17 3.88 -0.43
C ALA A 39 9.23 4.81 0.18
N THR A 40 10.45 4.85 -0.38
CA THR A 40 11.52 5.72 0.15
C THR A 40 11.28 7.20 -0.15
N LEU A 41 10.70 7.52 -1.31
CA LEU A 41 10.32 8.90 -1.67
C LEU A 41 9.11 9.39 -0.87
N ALA A 42 8.05 8.58 -0.78
CA ALA A 42 6.88 8.90 0.04
C ALA A 42 7.26 9.04 1.52
N GLY A 43 8.08 8.11 2.04
CA GLY A 43 8.61 8.18 3.39
C GLY A 43 9.40 9.46 3.65
N GLN A 44 10.20 9.93 2.67
CA GLN A 44 10.91 11.21 2.80
C GLN A 44 9.95 12.38 2.94
N ILE A 45 8.96 12.49 2.05
CA ILE A 45 7.99 13.59 2.04
C ILE A 45 7.22 13.63 3.36
N VAL A 46 6.79 12.47 3.86
CA VAL A 46 6.06 12.38 5.12
C VAL A 46 6.95 12.72 6.31
N MET A 47 8.19 12.19 6.37
CA MET A 47 9.10 12.46 7.49
C MET A 47 9.55 13.92 7.54
N GLU A 48 9.87 14.54 6.40
CA GLU A 48 10.27 15.95 6.37
C GLU A 48 9.08 16.88 6.56
N GLY A 49 7.92 16.54 6.02
CA GLY A 49 6.69 17.34 6.13
C GLY A 49 6.07 17.31 7.52
N PHE A 50 5.85 16.12 8.08
CA PHE A 50 5.15 15.96 9.36
C PHE A 50 6.09 15.93 10.57
N LEU A 51 7.23 15.23 10.47
CA LEU A 51 8.16 15.07 11.61
C LEU A 51 9.32 16.07 11.57
N ARG A 52 9.52 16.78 10.45
CA ARG A 52 10.68 17.68 10.20
C ARG A 52 12.03 17.01 10.46
N LEU A 53 12.10 15.69 10.27
CA LEU A 53 13.32 14.90 10.46
C LEU A 53 14.01 14.63 9.12
N ARG A 54 15.30 14.92 9.05
CA ARG A 54 16.16 14.64 7.89
C ARG A 54 17.15 13.54 8.24
N ILE A 55 16.90 12.34 7.72
CA ILE A 55 17.78 11.18 7.87
C ILE A 55 18.39 10.79 6.53
N ALA A 56 19.59 10.20 6.56
CA ALA A 56 20.25 9.74 5.35
C ALA A 56 19.42 8.65 4.64
N PRO A 57 19.38 8.62 3.28
CA PRO A 57 18.56 7.65 2.54
C PRO A 57 18.85 6.18 2.87
N TRP A 58 20.11 5.83 3.13
CA TRP A 58 20.52 4.47 3.51
C TRP A 58 19.97 4.09 4.89
N ALA A 59 20.03 5.01 5.87
CA ALA A 59 19.53 4.80 7.22
C ALA A 59 18.01 4.64 7.21
N ARG A 60 17.31 5.49 6.44
CA ARG A 60 15.86 5.37 6.22
C ARG A 60 15.47 4.01 5.65
N ARG A 61 16.20 3.53 4.64
CA ARG A 61 15.94 2.24 3.99
C ARG A 61 16.18 1.08 4.96
N LEU A 62 17.22 1.14 5.79
CA LEU A 62 17.49 0.13 6.82
C LEU A 62 16.43 0.12 7.91
N ILE A 63 16.03 1.28 8.44
CA ILE A 63 15.03 1.37 9.51
C ILE A 63 13.68 0.84 9.01
N THR A 64 13.21 1.32 7.86
CA THR A 64 11.91 0.90 7.30
C THR A 64 11.87 -0.58 6.92
N ARG A 65 12.96 -1.11 6.34
CA ARG A 65 13.07 -2.57 6.10
C ARG A 65 13.19 -3.37 7.38
N GLY A 66 13.92 -2.88 8.37
CA GLY A 66 14.05 -3.55 9.68
C GLY A 66 12.70 -3.68 10.36
N ILE A 67 11.93 -2.59 10.43
CA ILE A 67 10.58 -2.57 11.01
C ILE A 67 9.63 -3.50 10.24
N ALA A 68 9.79 -3.66 8.92
CA ALA A 68 8.97 -4.57 8.13
C ALA A 68 9.38 -6.04 8.26
N ILE A 69 10.68 -6.34 8.24
CA ILE A 69 11.21 -7.72 8.17
C ILE A 69 11.27 -8.37 9.55
N VAL A 70 11.65 -7.64 10.60
CA VAL A 70 11.82 -8.21 11.95
C VAL A 70 10.52 -8.87 12.47
N PRO A 71 9.33 -8.24 12.40
CA PRO A 71 8.09 -8.87 12.82
C PRO A 71 7.76 -10.11 11.99
N VAL A 72 7.99 -10.06 10.67
CA VAL A 72 7.77 -11.20 9.77
C VAL A 72 8.65 -12.38 10.17
N VAL A 73 9.95 -12.15 10.39
CA VAL A 73 10.89 -13.21 10.78
C VAL A 73 10.49 -13.83 12.12
N ILE A 74 10.14 -13.01 13.12
CA ILE A 74 9.71 -13.49 14.44
C ILE A 74 8.43 -14.33 14.33
N VAL A 75 7.42 -13.83 13.62
CA VAL A 75 6.14 -14.51 13.48
C VAL A 75 6.29 -15.82 12.71
N THR A 76 7.08 -15.83 11.63
CA THR A 76 7.36 -17.06 10.88
C THR A 76 8.12 -18.08 11.73
N ALA A 77 9.09 -17.64 12.54
CA ALA A 77 9.85 -18.54 13.41
C ALA A 77 9.02 -19.17 14.55
N VAL A 78 8.05 -18.43 15.09
CA VAL A 78 7.22 -18.89 16.23
C VAL A 78 5.93 -19.58 15.80
N TYR A 79 5.26 -19.07 14.75
CA TYR A 79 3.90 -19.46 14.36
C TYR A 79 3.80 -20.10 12.97
N GLY A 80 4.90 -20.22 12.23
CA GLY A 80 4.92 -20.79 10.87
C GLY A 80 4.03 -20.02 9.89
N GLU A 81 3.55 -20.71 8.84
CA GLU A 81 2.81 -20.11 7.72
C GLU A 81 1.48 -19.45 8.13
N GLN A 82 0.80 -20.00 9.14
CA GLN A 82 -0.46 -19.44 9.64
C GLN A 82 -0.25 -18.06 10.30
N GLY A 83 0.89 -17.87 10.97
CA GLY A 83 1.28 -16.59 11.54
C GLY A 83 1.54 -15.53 10.47
N THR A 84 2.27 -15.89 9.42
CA THR A 84 2.58 -14.99 8.31
C THR A 84 1.32 -14.54 7.57
N ALA A 85 0.36 -15.45 7.37
CA ALA A 85 -0.94 -15.14 6.78
C ALA A 85 -1.71 -14.08 7.59
N ARG A 86 -1.77 -14.24 8.93
CA ARG A 86 -2.39 -13.26 9.83
C ARG A 86 -1.66 -11.91 9.80
N LEU A 87 -0.33 -11.92 9.74
CA LEU A 87 0.46 -10.70 9.66
C LEU A 87 0.21 -9.93 8.36
N LEU A 88 -0.01 -10.67 7.27
CA LEU A 88 -0.39 -10.08 5.98
C LEU A 88 -1.79 -9.44 6.05
N VAL A 89 -2.76 -10.11 6.68
CA VAL A 89 -4.10 -9.53 6.92
C VAL A 89 -4.01 -8.28 7.80
N LEU A 90 -3.23 -8.32 8.89
CA LEU A 90 -2.99 -7.16 9.76
C LEU A 90 -2.38 -5.97 9.00
N SER A 91 -1.49 -6.23 8.05
CA SER A 91 -0.92 -5.18 7.19
C SER A 91 -2.00 -4.49 6.35
N GLN A 92 -2.97 -5.26 5.84
CA GLN A 92 -4.12 -4.71 5.10
C GLN A 92 -5.06 -3.90 5.99
N VAL A 93 -5.29 -4.36 7.23
CA VAL A 93 -6.06 -3.62 8.24
C VAL A 93 -5.41 -2.26 8.52
N LEU A 94 -4.10 -2.23 8.74
CA LEU A 94 -3.35 -0.99 8.97
C LEU A 94 -3.43 -0.03 7.78
N LEU A 95 -3.28 -0.54 6.55
CA LEU A 95 -3.45 0.25 5.32
C LEU A 95 -4.86 0.84 5.20
N SER A 96 -5.88 0.05 5.50
CA SER A 96 -7.28 0.48 5.44
C SER A 96 -7.57 1.57 6.46
N MET A 97 -6.99 1.47 7.67
CA MET A 97 -7.08 2.51 8.69
C MET A 97 -6.34 3.79 8.31
N GLN A 98 -5.27 3.71 7.50
CA GLN A 98 -4.50 4.87 7.05
C GLN A 98 -5.20 5.67 5.94
N LEU A 99 -5.91 5.00 5.03
CA LEU A 99 -6.52 5.62 3.85
C LEU A 99 -7.42 6.85 4.13
N PRO A 100 -8.33 6.83 5.13
CA PRO A 100 -9.15 7.99 5.50
C PRO A 100 -8.33 9.25 5.77
N PHE A 101 -7.20 9.09 6.46
CA PHE A 101 -6.30 10.18 6.84
C PHE A 101 -5.52 10.75 5.65
N ALA A 102 -5.40 10.00 4.55
CA ALA A 102 -4.80 10.49 3.32
C ALA A 102 -5.84 11.15 2.40
N VAL A 103 -6.97 10.48 2.17
CA VAL A 103 -7.96 10.87 1.17
C VAL A 103 -8.74 12.13 1.59
N VAL A 104 -9.20 12.20 2.84
CA VAL A 104 -10.04 13.33 3.29
C VAL A 104 -9.27 14.66 3.26
N PRO A 105 -8.03 14.76 3.79
CA PRO A 105 -7.25 16.00 3.68
C PRO A 105 -6.90 16.36 2.24
N LEU A 106 -6.62 15.37 1.37
CA LEU A 106 -6.34 15.61 -0.03
C LEU A 106 -7.51 16.29 -0.74
N VAL A 107 -8.73 15.73 -0.61
CA VAL A 107 -9.94 16.32 -1.22
C VAL A 107 -10.20 17.72 -0.63
N ARG A 108 -9.98 17.91 0.67
CA ARG A 108 -10.11 19.22 1.32
C ARG A 108 -9.09 20.24 0.79
N PHE A 109 -7.83 19.86 0.61
CA PHE A 109 -6.79 20.77 0.11
C PHE A 109 -7.04 21.18 -1.34
N VAL A 110 -7.47 20.25 -2.19
CA VAL A 110 -7.79 20.53 -3.60
C VAL A 110 -9.05 21.40 -3.76
N SER A 111 -9.93 21.39 -2.75
CA SER A 111 -11.15 22.20 -2.69
C SER A 111 -10.94 23.60 -2.08
N ASP A 112 -9.81 23.85 -1.44
CA ASP A 112 -9.56 25.08 -0.68
C ASP A 112 -9.01 26.20 -1.58
N LYS A 113 -9.84 27.23 -1.78
CA LYS A 113 -9.48 28.41 -2.58
C LYS A 113 -8.29 29.19 -2.01
N ALA A 114 -8.12 29.20 -0.68
CA ALA A 114 -7.00 29.90 -0.07
C ALA A 114 -5.66 29.20 -0.33
N LYS A 115 -5.68 27.87 -0.53
CA LYS A 115 -4.47 27.07 -0.76
C LYS A 115 -4.13 26.89 -2.24
N MET A 116 -5.15 26.68 -3.08
CA MET A 116 -4.97 26.38 -4.51
C MET A 116 -5.04 27.60 -5.43
N GLY A 117 -5.58 28.73 -4.96
CA GLY A 117 -5.65 29.97 -5.74
C GLY A 117 -6.41 29.80 -7.06
N ALA A 118 -5.73 30.04 -8.18
CA ALA A 118 -6.30 29.88 -9.53
C ALA A 118 -6.42 28.41 -9.99
N LEU A 119 -5.75 27.47 -9.31
CA LEU A 119 -5.71 26.04 -9.66
C LEU A 119 -6.74 25.21 -8.85
N VAL A 120 -7.76 25.87 -8.30
CA VAL A 120 -8.83 25.20 -7.55
C VAL A 120 -9.62 24.29 -8.48
N ALA A 121 -9.90 23.07 -8.01
CA ALA A 121 -10.71 22.14 -8.76
C ALA A 121 -12.12 22.72 -9.03
N PRO A 122 -12.67 22.54 -10.25
CA PRO A 122 -14.03 22.95 -10.53
C PRO A 122 -15.02 22.17 -9.66
N ARG A 123 -16.17 22.78 -9.36
CA ARG A 123 -17.16 22.23 -8.41
C ARG A 123 -17.61 20.80 -8.73
N TRP A 124 -17.70 20.45 -10.02
CA TRP A 124 -18.05 19.09 -10.46
C TRP A 124 -16.96 18.07 -10.08
N LEU A 125 -15.68 18.43 -10.21
CA LEU A 125 -14.55 17.57 -9.86
C LEU A 125 -14.45 17.41 -8.34
N ILE A 126 -14.75 18.46 -7.57
CA ILE A 126 -14.83 18.38 -6.11
C ILE A 126 -15.95 17.42 -5.68
N ALA A 127 -17.14 17.55 -6.26
CA ALA A 127 -18.25 16.66 -5.97
C ALA A 127 -17.92 15.20 -6.31
N LEU A 128 -17.34 14.97 -7.50
CA LEU A 128 -16.87 13.65 -7.92
C LEU A 128 -15.80 13.09 -6.98
N SER A 129 -14.84 13.92 -6.56
CA SER A 129 -13.77 13.50 -5.62
C SER A 129 -14.33 13.09 -4.27
N TRP A 130 -15.34 13.80 -3.76
CA TRP A 130 -16.03 13.43 -2.53
C TRP A 130 -16.84 12.14 -2.66
N VAL A 131 -17.50 11.93 -3.79
CA VAL A 131 -18.22 10.67 -4.08
C VAL A 131 -17.24 9.50 -4.11
N ILE A 132 -16.13 9.63 -4.85
CA ILE A 132 -15.10 8.58 -4.92
C ILE A 132 -14.49 8.33 -3.54
N ALA A 133 -14.17 9.39 -2.78
CA ALA A 133 -13.67 9.26 -1.43
C ALA A 133 -14.65 8.50 -0.53
N ALA A 134 -15.94 8.85 -0.57
CA ALA A 134 -16.98 8.15 0.19
C ALA A 134 -17.08 6.67 -0.19
N VAL A 135 -17.03 6.33 -1.48
CA VAL A 135 -17.02 4.93 -1.94
C VAL A 135 -15.80 4.19 -1.40
N ILE A 136 -14.60 4.75 -1.52
CA ILE A 136 -13.36 4.13 -1.01
C ILE A 136 -13.45 3.91 0.50
N LEU A 137 -13.95 4.91 1.25
CA LEU A 137 -14.13 4.85 2.70
C LEU A 137 -15.11 3.76 3.11
N VAL A 138 -16.27 3.69 2.46
CA VAL A 138 -17.30 2.67 2.73
C VAL A 138 -16.76 1.28 2.43
N LEU A 139 -16.06 1.09 1.30
CA LEU A 139 -15.48 -0.20 0.93
C LEU A 139 -14.36 -0.62 1.89
N ASN A 140 -13.50 0.31 2.31
CA ASN A 140 -12.47 0.02 3.31
C ASN A 140 -13.06 -0.33 4.67
N LEU A 141 -14.12 0.37 5.08
CA LEU A 141 -14.81 0.07 6.33
C LEU A 141 -15.49 -1.30 6.26
N LYS A 142 -16.12 -1.63 5.14
CA LYS A 142 -16.69 -2.97 4.92
C LYS A 142 -15.60 -4.04 5.02
N LEU A 143 -14.47 -3.86 4.33
CA LEU A 143 -13.34 -4.80 4.38
C LEU A 143 -12.83 -4.99 5.82
N LEU A 144 -12.70 -3.90 6.59
CA LEU A 144 -12.36 -3.97 8.01
C LEU A 144 -13.38 -4.78 8.80
N LEU A 145 -14.68 -4.49 8.66
CA LEU A 145 -15.74 -5.22 9.35
C LEU A 145 -15.74 -6.70 8.99
N ASP A 146 -15.61 -7.03 7.70
CA ASP A 146 -15.52 -8.40 7.21
C ASP A 146 -14.31 -9.11 7.85
N THR A 147 -13.16 -8.44 7.95
CA THR A 147 -11.94 -8.97 8.55
C THR A 147 -12.05 -9.18 10.07
N PHE A 148 -12.82 -8.36 10.79
CA PHE A 148 -13.05 -8.53 12.23
C PHE A 148 -14.20 -9.50 12.54
N SER A 149 -15.10 -9.74 11.59
CA SER A 149 -16.23 -10.66 11.72
C SER A 149 -15.91 -12.10 11.32
N ALA A 150 -14.78 -12.32 10.63
CA ALA A 150 -14.25 -13.63 10.23
C ALA A 150 -13.27 -14.19 11.27
#